data_AF-F6UMZ6-F1
#
_entry.id   AF-F6UMZ6-F1
#
_cell.length_a   1.000
_cell.length_b   1.000
_cell.length_c   1.000
_cell.angle_alpha   90.00
_cell.angle_beta   90.00
_cell.angle_gamma   90.00
#
_symmetry.space_group_name_H-M   'P 1'
#
loop_
_entity.id
_entity.type
_entity.pdbx_description
1 polymer ?
#
loop_
_entity_poly.entity_id
_entity_poly.type
_entity_poly.pdbx_seq_one_letter_code
_entity_poly.pdbx_strand_id
1 'polypeptide(L)'
;QESTEFDLQFEKNFKWSATSVGEKHNFLSCLWKLCHRYLPRQQKPAFSNVPQSILEDVLVNLSVMSVAGGDTTRGGSTAGVEDDSLEDYQALTEQEETDLERMITECEFAISDAEAFTNSLSKDLSVLDGQNIHSIMGSEAQVNSLMVLLDNALAEVSQIESRLDEYDHMVGGIATQMGQMKNQESFIQITNKNHTRLLEQLDTLVVQLDLSKGHVKALRESDLRTDSGIEACTSAAEALQEAMEVELPKGLSKLNAVKEQQKLFHDLRQKFAARIFEHLNNVFVRQGSDQPGASLAKQASGLKLPKHFPYHRDLLPYRQLILWLKVADKTKYTQLSTTYTQSLNKLYTQEIKDFMATAK
;
A
#
# COMPACT_ATOMS: atom_id res chain seq x y z
N GLN A 1 4.92 -11.79 -32.33
CA GLN A 1 4.45 -10.68 -31.48
C GLN A 1 2.97 -10.54 -31.74
N GLU A 2 2.13 -11.07 -30.86
CA GLU A 2 0.67 -10.92 -30.96
C GLU A 2 0.31 -9.48 -30.62
N SER A 3 -0.19 -8.73 -31.60
CA SER A 3 -0.69 -7.37 -31.38
C SER A 3 -2.06 -7.44 -30.71
N THR A 4 -2.25 -6.65 -29.65
CA THR A 4 -3.53 -6.45 -28.96
C THR A 4 -4.50 -5.57 -29.74
N GLU A 5 -4.08 -5.07 -30.90
CA GLU A 5 -4.88 -4.24 -31.80
C GLU A 5 -5.62 -5.11 -32.83
N PHE A 6 -6.88 -4.78 -33.11
CA PHE A 6 -7.68 -5.35 -34.19
C PHE A 6 -8.56 -4.27 -34.82
N ASP A 7 -8.75 -4.37 -36.13
CA ASP A 7 -9.54 -3.40 -36.88
C ASP A 7 -10.89 -4.03 -37.26
N LEU A 8 -11.99 -3.33 -36.96
CA LEU A 8 -13.33 -3.69 -37.42
C LEU A 8 -13.72 -2.73 -38.55
N GLN A 9 -13.91 -3.28 -39.74
CA GLN A 9 -14.34 -2.52 -40.92
C GLN A 9 -15.85 -2.70 -41.11
N PHE A 10 -16.59 -1.64 -40.82
CA PHE A 10 -18.00 -1.49 -41.22
C PHE A 10 -18.04 -0.51 -42.39
N GLU A 11 -18.78 0.62 -42.30
CA GLU A 11 -18.70 1.70 -43.30
C GLU A 11 -17.46 2.61 -43.14
N LYS A 12 -16.81 2.57 -41.97
CA LYS A 12 -15.51 3.20 -41.68
C LYS A 12 -14.63 2.22 -40.92
N ASN A 13 -13.32 2.39 -41.04
CA ASN A 13 -12.34 1.55 -40.35
C ASN A 13 -12.19 2.05 -38.90
N PHE A 14 -12.56 1.22 -37.94
CA PHE A 14 -12.33 1.48 -36.53
C PHE A 14 -11.20 0.59 -36.02
N LYS A 15 -10.18 1.21 -35.42
CA LYS A 15 -9.06 0.51 -34.77
C LYS A 15 -9.34 0.34 -33.28
N TRP A 16 -9.34 -0.89 -32.80
CA TRP A 16 -9.65 -1.24 -31.41
C TRP A 16 -8.44 -1.92 -30.79
N SER A 17 -8.14 -1.61 -29.53
CA SER A 17 -7.12 -2.31 -28.75
C SER A 17 -7.77 -2.99 -27.54
N ALA A 18 -7.49 -4.27 -27.36
CA ALA A 18 -7.94 -5.02 -26.18
C ALA A 18 -6.88 -4.95 -25.07
N THR A 19 -7.34 -5.05 -23.82
CA THR A 19 -6.49 -5.06 -22.62
C THR A 19 -5.58 -6.29 -22.55
N SER A 20 -5.96 -7.38 -23.21
CA SER A 20 -5.21 -8.64 -23.27
C SER A 20 -5.47 -9.39 -24.58
N VAL A 21 -4.48 -10.18 -25.02
CA VAL A 21 -4.60 -11.07 -26.18
C VAL A 21 -5.72 -12.11 -25.98
N GLY A 22 -5.92 -12.58 -24.73
CA GLY A 22 -7.00 -13.51 -24.40
C GLY A 22 -8.40 -12.88 -24.50
N GLU A 23 -8.56 -11.62 -24.09
CA GLU A 23 -9.83 -10.89 -24.22
C GLU A 23 -10.14 -10.59 -25.70
N LYS A 24 -9.12 -10.26 -26.49
CA LYS A 24 -9.24 -10.12 -27.95
C LYS A 24 -9.77 -11.41 -28.57
N HIS A 25 -9.22 -12.57 -28.19
CA HIS A 25 -9.66 -13.86 -28.70
C HIS A 25 -11.11 -14.18 -28.29
N ASN A 26 -11.47 -13.98 -27.02
CA ASN A 26 -12.84 -14.18 -26.54
C ASN A 26 -13.86 -13.27 -27.24
N PHE A 27 -13.52 -11.99 -27.43
CA PHE A 27 -14.37 -11.04 -28.13
C PHE A 27 -14.61 -11.44 -29.58
N LEU A 28 -13.56 -11.83 -30.31
CA LEU A 28 -13.67 -12.30 -31.70
C LEU A 28 -14.51 -13.59 -31.80
N SER A 29 -14.34 -14.53 -30.86
CA SER A 29 -15.16 -15.75 -30.81
C SER A 29 -16.64 -15.46 -30.55
N CYS A 30 -16.95 -14.55 -29.63
CA CYS A 30 -18.32 -14.14 -29.34
C CYS A 30 -18.96 -13.44 -30.54
N LEU A 31 -18.23 -12.52 -31.18
CA LEU A 31 -18.68 -11.83 -32.39
C LEU A 31 -18.97 -12.83 -33.51
N TRP A 32 -18.10 -13.81 -33.72
CA TRP A 32 -18.30 -14.87 -34.72
C TRP A 32 -19.55 -15.71 -34.44
N LYS A 33 -19.76 -16.16 -33.19
CA LYS A 33 -20.97 -16.91 -32.77
C LYS A 33 -22.25 -16.12 -33.07
N LEU A 34 -22.24 -14.83 -32.75
CA LEU A 34 -23.40 -13.95 -32.93
C LEU A 34 -23.67 -13.71 -34.42
N CYS A 35 -22.62 -13.49 -35.22
CA CYS A 35 -22.78 -13.35 -36.65
C CYS A 35 -23.31 -14.63 -37.32
N HIS A 36 -22.87 -15.82 -36.89
CA HIS A 36 -23.36 -17.08 -37.45
C HIS A 36 -24.78 -17.46 -37.02
N ARG A 37 -25.20 -17.05 -35.81
CA ARG A 37 -26.54 -17.32 -35.29
C ARG A 37 -27.61 -16.40 -35.90
N TYR A 38 -27.28 -15.14 -36.18
CA TYR A 38 -28.27 -14.12 -36.51
C TYR A 38 -28.16 -13.53 -37.92
N LEU A 39 -27.06 -13.71 -38.67
CA LEU A 39 -26.98 -13.22 -40.06
C LEU A 39 -27.31 -14.33 -41.08
N PRO A 40 -28.15 -14.04 -42.10
CA PRO A 40 -28.40 -14.93 -43.23
C PRO A 40 -27.10 -15.31 -43.95
N ARG A 41 -27.04 -16.52 -44.54
CA ARG A 41 -25.84 -17.11 -45.17
C ARG A 41 -25.11 -16.19 -46.18
N GLN A 42 -25.78 -15.19 -46.73
CA GLN A 42 -25.30 -14.30 -47.80
C GLN A 42 -24.58 -13.03 -47.30
N GLN A 43 -24.61 -12.72 -46.00
CA GLN A 43 -24.08 -11.47 -45.42
C GLN A 43 -23.01 -11.71 -44.35
N LYS A 44 -22.22 -12.79 -44.50
CA LYS A 44 -21.19 -13.16 -43.52
C LYS A 44 -19.95 -12.26 -43.67
N PRO A 45 -19.49 -11.61 -42.59
CA PRO A 45 -18.27 -10.80 -42.64
C PRO A 45 -17.03 -11.67 -42.86
N ALA A 46 -16.07 -11.15 -43.63
CA ALA A 46 -14.80 -11.80 -43.88
C ALA A 46 -13.82 -11.50 -42.73
N PHE A 47 -13.33 -12.54 -42.06
CA PHE A 47 -12.32 -12.41 -41.01
C PHE A 47 -10.96 -12.66 -41.66
N SER A 48 -10.15 -11.60 -41.80
CA SER A 48 -8.78 -11.69 -42.28
C SER A 48 -7.81 -11.66 -41.09
N ASN A 49 -6.76 -12.48 -41.14
CA ASN A 49 -5.70 -12.55 -40.12
C ASN A 49 -6.12 -13.01 -38.71
N VAL A 50 -7.17 -13.83 -38.60
CA VAL A 50 -7.54 -14.52 -37.35
C VAL A 50 -7.12 -16.00 -37.44
N PRO A 51 -6.39 -16.55 -36.45
CA PRO A 51 -5.96 -17.95 -36.50
C PRO A 51 -7.16 -18.91 -36.50
N GLN A 52 -7.17 -19.84 -37.47
CA GLN A 52 -8.28 -20.78 -37.73
C GLN A 52 -8.56 -21.73 -36.56
N SER A 53 -7.58 -21.98 -35.70
CA SER A 53 -7.72 -22.78 -34.48
C SER A 53 -8.79 -22.25 -33.51
N ILE A 54 -9.04 -20.92 -33.50
CA ILE A 54 -10.09 -20.31 -32.66
C ILE A 54 -11.49 -20.51 -33.27
N LEU A 55 -11.58 -20.70 -34.59
CA LEU A 55 -12.85 -20.99 -35.26
C LEU A 55 -13.24 -22.47 -35.16
N GLU A 56 -12.26 -23.38 -35.15
CA GLU A 56 -12.49 -24.83 -35.07
C GLU A 56 -13.06 -25.24 -33.70
N ASP A 57 -12.54 -24.70 -32.59
CA ASP A 57 -13.10 -24.90 -31.24
C ASP A 57 -14.57 -24.46 -31.10
N VAL A 58 -15.02 -23.56 -31.98
CA VAL A 58 -16.41 -23.07 -31.99
C VAL A 58 -17.34 -23.97 -32.81
N LEU A 59 -16.85 -24.64 -33.86
CA LEU A 59 -17.65 -25.57 -34.65
C LEU A 59 -18.03 -26.82 -33.85
N VAL A 60 -17.10 -27.32 -33.05
CA VAL A 60 -17.32 -28.47 -32.14
C VAL A 60 -18.34 -28.14 -31.06
N ASN A 61 -18.33 -26.91 -30.53
CA ASN A 61 -19.31 -26.49 -29.53
C ASN A 61 -20.73 -26.27 -30.10
N LEU A 62 -20.86 -25.96 -31.41
CA LEU A 62 -22.16 -25.82 -32.05
C LEU A 62 -22.82 -27.18 -32.34
N SER A 63 -22.04 -28.21 -32.70
CA SER A 63 -22.56 -29.56 -32.95
C SER A 63 -23.02 -30.24 -31.66
N VAL A 64 -22.36 -29.97 -30.53
CA VAL A 64 -22.73 -30.53 -29.21
C VAL A 64 -24.05 -29.94 -28.70
N MET A 65 -24.39 -28.68 -29.02
CA MET A 65 -25.67 -28.08 -28.61
C MET A 65 -26.88 -28.56 -29.43
N SER A 66 -26.70 -29.12 -30.64
CA SER A 66 -27.82 -29.62 -31.45
C SER A 66 -28.30 -31.03 -31.09
N VAL A 67 -27.58 -31.77 -30.23
CA VAL A 67 -27.93 -33.15 -29.83
C VAL A 67 -28.56 -33.20 -28.43
N ALA A 68 -28.56 -32.10 -27.68
CA ALA A 68 -29.00 -32.03 -26.28
C ALA A 68 -30.36 -31.34 -26.07
N GLY A 69 -31.25 -31.39 -27.07
CA GLY A 69 -32.55 -30.70 -27.05
C GLY A 69 -33.69 -31.59 -27.52
N GLY A 70 -33.88 -32.75 -26.90
CA GLY A 70 -35.01 -33.63 -27.12
C GLY A 70 -35.59 -34.11 -25.78
N ASP A 71 -36.78 -33.62 -25.48
CA ASP A 71 -37.78 -34.12 -24.53
C ASP A 71 -37.90 -33.52 -23.11
N THR A 72 -39.18 -33.32 -22.76
CA THR A 72 -39.85 -33.03 -21.49
C THR A 72 -39.79 -31.62 -20.88
N THR A 73 -40.87 -30.85 -21.09
CA THR A 73 -41.87 -30.62 -20.03
C THR A 73 -43.13 -29.88 -20.54
N ARG A 74 -44.29 -30.49 -20.27
CA ARG A 74 -45.66 -29.99 -20.46
C ARG A 74 -45.93 -28.76 -19.61
N GLY A 75 -46.69 -27.79 -20.16
CA GLY A 75 -47.36 -26.78 -19.35
C GLY A 75 -47.99 -25.59 -20.09
N GLY A 76 -49.15 -25.80 -20.71
CA GLY A 76 -50.25 -24.82 -20.66
C GLY A 76 -50.36 -23.70 -21.71
N SER A 77 -51.42 -23.83 -22.51
CA SER A 77 -52.30 -22.75 -23.02
C SER A 77 -52.14 -22.25 -24.47
N THR A 78 -53.03 -22.84 -25.29
CA THR A 78 -53.97 -22.19 -26.23
C THR A 78 -53.42 -21.27 -27.32
N ALA A 79 -53.39 -21.78 -28.55
CA ALA A 79 -54.32 -21.39 -29.64
C ALA A 79 -53.78 -21.88 -30.99
N GLY A 80 -54.55 -22.72 -31.67
CA GLY A 80 -54.25 -23.18 -33.03
C GLY A 80 -54.70 -24.61 -33.29
N VAL A 81 -55.98 -24.88 -33.06
CA VAL A 81 -56.65 -26.06 -33.61
C VAL A 81 -56.78 -25.85 -35.11
N GLU A 82 -56.19 -26.73 -35.92
CA GLU A 82 -56.89 -27.42 -37.01
C GLU A 82 -56.37 -28.86 -37.06
N ASP A 83 -57.27 -29.74 -36.66
CA ASP A 83 -57.29 -31.20 -36.77
C ASP A 83 -57.69 -31.56 -38.21
N ASP A 84 -57.01 -32.53 -38.83
CA ASP A 84 -57.73 -33.57 -39.58
C ASP A 84 -56.83 -34.80 -39.81
N SER A 85 -57.22 -35.88 -39.15
CA SER A 85 -57.22 -37.29 -39.59
C SER A 85 -56.08 -37.82 -40.48
N LEU A 86 -55.27 -38.70 -39.88
CA LEU A 86 -54.87 -39.99 -40.45
C LEU A 86 -54.19 -40.79 -39.33
N GLU A 87 -54.90 -41.75 -38.75
CA GLU A 87 -54.22 -42.90 -38.14
C GLU A 87 -53.45 -43.58 -39.27
N ASP A 88 -52.14 -43.35 -39.33
CA ASP A 88 -51.26 -43.96 -40.32
C ASP A 88 -51.41 -45.49 -40.20
N TYR A 89 -51.91 -46.10 -41.28
CA TYR A 89 -51.89 -47.55 -41.44
C TYR A 89 -50.41 -47.99 -41.49
N GLN A 90 -49.92 -48.55 -40.38
CA GLN A 90 -48.59 -49.16 -40.34
C GLN A 90 -48.65 -50.46 -41.13
N ALA A 91 -48.04 -50.47 -42.32
CA ALA A 91 -47.91 -51.69 -43.10
C ALA A 91 -47.06 -52.72 -42.33
N LEU A 92 -47.48 -53.99 -42.37
CA LEU A 92 -46.71 -55.11 -41.84
C LEU A 92 -45.31 -55.10 -42.45
N THR A 93 -44.31 -55.37 -41.62
CA THR A 93 -42.93 -55.43 -42.06
C THR A 93 -42.76 -56.66 -42.96
N GLU A 94 -41.92 -56.62 -44.01
CA GLU A 94 -41.69 -57.78 -44.91
C GLU A 94 -41.30 -59.06 -44.13
N GLN A 95 -40.67 -58.90 -42.97
CA GLN A 95 -40.33 -59.99 -42.06
C GLN A 95 -41.55 -60.58 -41.34
N GLU A 96 -42.54 -59.75 -40.99
CA GLU A 96 -43.80 -60.19 -40.38
C GLU A 96 -44.70 -60.84 -41.43
N GLU A 97 -44.72 -60.32 -42.67
CA GLU A 97 -45.46 -60.91 -43.79
C GLU A 97 -44.96 -62.32 -44.13
N THR A 98 -43.64 -62.49 -44.23
CA THR A 98 -43.03 -63.81 -44.53
C THR A 98 -43.19 -64.83 -43.39
N ASP A 99 -43.30 -64.37 -42.14
CA ASP A 99 -43.55 -65.25 -40.99
C ASP A 99 -45.04 -65.62 -40.90
N LEU A 100 -45.94 -64.70 -41.23
CA LEU A 100 -47.38 -64.97 -41.37
C LEU A 100 -47.63 -65.99 -42.50
N GLU A 101 -46.96 -65.84 -43.64
CA GLU A 101 -47.02 -66.79 -44.76
C GLU A 101 -46.49 -68.18 -44.37
N ARG A 102 -45.42 -68.23 -43.59
CA ARG A 102 -44.88 -69.49 -43.05
C ARG A 102 -45.86 -70.17 -42.10
N MET A 103 -46.45 -69.41 -41.18
CA MET A 103 -47.45 -69.92 -40.22
C MET A 103 -48.71 -70.44 -40.94
N ILE A 104 -49.15 -69.75 -42.00
CA ILE A 104 -50.29 -70.15 -42.83
C ILE A 104 -49.98 -71.42 -43.64
N THR A 105 -48.73 -71.61 -44.08
CA THR A 105 -48.30 -72.79 -44.84
C THR A 105 -48.03 -74.02 -43.97
N GLU A 106 -47.56 -73.84 -42.72
CA GLU A 106 -47.34 -74.94 -41.78
C GLU A 106 -48.65 -75.52 -41.19
N CYS A 107 -49.75 -74.77 -41.26
CA CYS A 107 -51.07 -75.19 -40.82
C CYS A 107 -51.90 -75.80 -41.98
N GLU A 108 -51.58 -77.03 -42.41
CA GLU A 108 -52.34 -77.79 -43.44
C GLU A 108 -53.84 -78.01 -43.10
N PHE A 109 -54.29 -77.65 -41.89
CA PHE A 109 -55.69 -77.70 -41.45
C PHE A 109 -56.52 -76.45 -41.82
N ALA A 110 -55.91 -75.37 -42.29
CA ALA A 110 -56.59 -74.09 -42.55
C ALA A 110 -57.68 -74.15 -43.63
N ILE A 111 -57.63 -75.14 -44.53
CA ILE A 111 -58.62 -75.30 -45.62
C ILE A 111 -59.86 -76.10 -45.18
N SER A 112 -59.75 -76.92 -44.12
CA SER A 112 -60.86 -77.80 -43.68
C SER A 112 -61.55 -77.36 -42.39
N ASP A 113 -60.89 -76.58 -41.53
CA ASP A 113 -61.48 -76.11 -40.26
C ASP A 113 -60.88 -74.76 -39.82
N ALA A 114 -61.49 -73.67 -40.27
CA ALA A 114 -61.10 -72.30 -39.93
C ALA A 114 -61.28 -71.98 -38.43
N GLU A 115 -62.18 -72.69 -37.74
CA GLU A 115 -62.43 -72.51 -36.31
C GLU A 115 -61.26 -73.08 -35.48
N ALA A 116 -60.77 -74.27 -35.85
CA ALA A 116 -59.59 -74.85 -35.23
C ALA A 116 -58.31 -74.00 -35.43
N PHE A 117 -58.13 -73.42 -36.62
CA PHE A 117 -57.02 -72.52 -36.91
C PHE A 117 -57.08 -71.21 -36.09
N THR A 118 -58.25 -70.58 -36.02
CA THR A 118 -58.46 -69.36 -35.22
C THR A 118 -58.21 -69.62 -33.73
N ASN A 119 -58.61 -70.80 -33.24
CA ASN A 119 -58.36 -71.22 -31.86
C ASN A 119 -56.86 -71.49 -31.58
N SER A 120 -56.11 -72.06 -32.53
CA SER A 120 -54.66 -72.22 -32.39
C SER A 120 -53.95 -70.87 -32.38
N LEU A 121 -54.30 -69.98 -33.31
CA LEU A 121 -53.73 -68.63 -33.37
C LEU A 121 -54.07 -67.80 -32.12
N SER A 122 -55.29 -67.92 -31.59
CA SER A 122 -55.69 -67.28 -30.34
C SER A 122 -54.90 -67.81 -29.15
N LYS A 123 -54.62 -69.12 -29.12
CA LYS A 123 -53.79 -69.73 -28.08
C LYS A 123 -52.33 -69.29 -28.19
N ASP A 124 -51.77 -69.25 -29.39
CA ASP A 124 -50.39 -68.82 -29.62
C ASP A 124 -50.22 -67.33 -29.34
N LEU A 125 -51.19 -66.49 -29.74
CA LEU A 125 -51.25 -65.08 -29.36
C LEU A 125 -51.34 -64.92 -27.84
N SER A 126 -52.15 -65.71 -27.15
CA SER A 126 -52.24 -65.66 -25.68
C SER A 126 -50.94 -66.07 -24.98
N VAL A 127 -50.19 -67.02 -25.55
CA VAL A 127 -48.87 -67.41 -25.04
C VAL A 127 -47.85 -66.31 -25.30
N LEU A 128 -47.89 -65.70 -26.48
CA LEU A 128 -46.98 -64.62 -26.87
C LEU A 128 -47.25 -63.35 -26.05
N ASP A 129 -48.51 -62.99 -25.82
CA ASP A 129 -48.91 -61.92 -24.88
C ASP A 129 -48.42 -62.21 -23.46
N GLY A 130 -48.51 -63.47 -23.02
CA GLY A 130 -47.95 -63.88 -21.73
C GLY A 130 -46.43 -63.72 -21.63
N GLN A 131 -45.70 -64.07 -22.70
CA GLN A 131 -44.25 -63.88 -22.79
C GLN A 131 -43.87 -62.39 -22.88
N ASN A 132 -44.66 -61.60 -23.62
CA ASN A 132 -44.43 -60.17 -23.78
C ASN A 132 -44.63 -59.42 -22.46
N ILE A 133 -45.71 -59.73 -21.72
CA ILE A 133 -45.92 -59.21 -20.36
C ILE A 133 -44.75 -59.59 -19.44
N HIS A 134 -44.24 -60.82 -19.53
CA HIS A 134 -43.13 -61.25 -18.67
C HIS A 134 -41.80 -60.57 -19.03
N SER A 135 -41.54 -60.32 -20.31
CA SER A 135 -40.35 -59.59 -20.79
C SER A 135 -40.42 -58.09 -20.43
N ILE A 136 -41.60 -57.48 -20.57
CA ILE A 136 -41.85 -56.11 -20.12
C ILE A 136 -41.68 -56.01 -18.60
N MET A 137 -42.23 -56.95 -17.83
CA MET A 137 -42.09 -56.97 -16.37
C MET A 137 -40.63 -57.20 -15.92
N GLY A 138 -39.87 -58.03 -16.63
CA GLY A 138 -38.45 -58.25 -16.38
C GLY A 138 -37.59 -57.01 -16.67
N SER A 139 -37.89 -56.31 -17.76
CA SER A 139 -37.21 -55.04 -18.10
C SER A 139 -37.60 -53.90 -17.15
N GLU A 140 -38.85 -53.82 -16.70
CA GLU A 140 -39.31 -52.85 -15.70
C GLU A 140 -38.56 -53.00 -14.36
N ALA A 141 -38.36 -54.25 -13.89
CA ALA A 141 -37.59 -54.51 -12.68
C ALA A 141 -36.11 -54.08 -12.81
N GLN A 142 -35.51 -54.28 -13.98
CA GLN A 142 -34.15 -53.83 -14.28
C GLN A 142 -34.05 -52.31 -14.37
N VAL A 143 -35.01 -51.65 -15.01
CA VAL A 143 -35.09 -50.18 -15.08
C VAL A 143 -35.29 -49.57 -13.70
N ASN A 144 -36.15 -50.15 -12.86
CA ASN A 144 -36.32 -49.71 -11.48
C ASN A 144 -35.04 -49.87 -10.65
N SER A 145 -34.30 -50.97 -10.84
CA SER A 145 -32.99 -51.15 -10.18
C SER A 145 -31.98 -50.08 -10.62
N LEU A 146 -31.93 -49.75 -11.91
CA LEU A 146 -31.08 -48.69 -12.45
C LEU A 146 -31.46 -47.32 -11.89
N MET A 147 -32.77 -47.03 -11.78
CA MET A 147 -33.29 -45.79 -11.22
C MET A 147 -32.87 -45.63 -9.76
N VAL A 148 -32.98 -46.69 -8.95
CA VAL A 148 -32.50 -46.68 -7.56
C VAL A 148 -30.99 -46.48 -7.48
N LEU A 149 -30.21 -47.06 -8.39
CA LEU A 149 -28.76 -46.86 -8.44
C LEU A 149 -28.40 -45.41 -8.80
N LEU A 150 -29.15 -44.81 -9.73
CA LEU A 150 -29.02 -43.40 -10.08
C LEU A 150 -29.38 -42.49 -8.90
N ASP A 151 -30.49 -42.76 -8.21
CA ASP A 151 -30.90 -41.99 -7.03
C ASP A 151 -29.84 -42.07 -5.91
N ASN A 152 -29.26 -43.25 -5.70
CA ASN A 152 -28.15 -43.42 -4.75
C ASN A 152 -26.90 -42.65 -5.18
N ALA A 153 -26.54 -42.68 -6.47
CA ALA A 153 -25.42 -41.91 -7.00
C ALA A 153 -25.68 -40.40 -6.87
N LEU A 154 -26.92 -39.96 -7.10
CA LEU A 154 -27.33 -38.56 -6.95
C LEU A 154 -27.26 -38.13 -5.48
N ALA A 155 -27.68 -38.99 -4.55
CA ALA A 155 -27.56 -38.75 -3.12
C ALA A 155 -26.09 -38.65 -2.64
N GLU A 156 -25.21 -39.52 -3.14
CA GLU A 156 -23.77 -39.47 -2.87
C GLU A 156 -23.14 -38.18 -3.45
N VAL A 157 -23.52 -37.77 -4.66
CA VAL A 157 -23.05 -36.51 -5.26
C VAL A 157 -23.50 -35.32 -4.43
N SER A 158 -24.77 -35.26 -4.01
CA SER A 158 -25.25 -34.19 -3.12
C SER A 158 -24.53 -34.18 -1.77
N GLN A 159 -24.14 -35.34 -1.24
CA GLN A 159 -23.33 -35.40 -0.02
C GLN A 159 -21.91 -34.86 -0.24
N ILE A 160 -21.31 -35.13 -1.39
CA ILE A 160 -20.01 -34.57 -1.77
C ILE A 160 -20.12 -33.06 -1.96
N GLU A 161 -21.15 -32.56 -2.65
CA GLU A 161 -21.40 -31.13 -2.83
C GLU A 161 -21.53 -30.43 -1.47
N SER A 162 -22.33 -30.97 -0.55
CA SER A 162 -22.47 -30.42 0.80
C SER A 162 -21.14 -30.38 1.56
N ARG A 163 -20.30 -31.41 1.45
CA ARG A 163 -18.96 -31.40 2.07
C ARG A 163 -18.03 -30.38 1.40
N LEU A 164 -18.15 -30.21 0.09
CA LEU A 164 -17.34 -29.27 -0.68
C LEU A 164 -17.72 -27.82 -0.32
N ASP A 165 -19.01 -27.55 -0.12
CA ASP A 165 -19.51 -26.27 0.39
C ASP A 165 -19.02 -25.98 1.81
N GLU A 166 -18.98 -26.99 2.70
CA GLU A 166 -18.41 -26.83 4.04
C GLU A 166 -16.91 -26.48 3.98
N TYR A 167 -16.16 -27.15 3.11
CA TYR A 167 -14.75 -26.84 2.90
C TYR A 167 -14.54 -25.46 2.28
N ASP A 168 -15.35 -25.07 1.30
CA ASP A 168 -15.28 -23.73 0.69
C ASP A 168 -15.60 -22.65 1.71
N HIS A 169 -16.61 -22.86 2.56
CA HIS A 169 -16.92 -21.94 3.64
C HIS A 169 -15.77 -21.82 4.65
N MET A 170 -15.13 -22.93 5.00
CA MET A 170 -13.97 -22.93 5.89
C MET A 170 -12.77 -22.20 5.26
N VAL A 171 -12.48 -22.46 3.99
CA VAL A 171 -11.38 -21.82 3.25
C VAL A 171 -11.67 -20.33 3.06
N GLY A 172 -12.90 -19.94 2.76
CA GLY A 172 -13.34 -18.54 2.72
C GLY A 172 -13.19 -17.86 4.08
N GLY A 173 -13.59 -18.54 5.16
CA GLY A 173 -13.38 -18.09 6.55
C GLY A 173 -11.90 -17.86 6.86
N ILE A 174 -11.03 -18.81 6.53
CA ILE A 174 -9.58 -18.69 6.72
C ILE A 174 -9.01 -17.57 5.85
N ALA A 175 -9.44 -17.42 4.61
CA ALA A 175 -8.97 -16.37 3.71
C ALA A 175 -9.35 -14.97 4.23
N THR A 176 -10.57 -14.80 4.72
CA THR A 176 -11.01 -13.53 5.33
C THR A 176 -10.25 -13.25 6.63
N GLN A 177 -10.06 -14.26 7.49
CA GLN A 177 -9.27 -14.14 8.72
C GLN A 177 -7.81 -13.79 8.41
N MET A 178 -7.20 -14.43 7.41
CA MET A 178 -5.84 -14.13 6.95
C MET A 178 -5.73 -12.70 6.41
N GLY A 179 -6.75 -12.22 5.71
CA GLY A 179 -6.85 -10.81 5.28
C GLY A 179 -6.88 -9.84 6.46
N GLN A 180 -7.69 -10.13 7.49
CA GLN A 180 -7.74 -9.33 8.71
C GLN A 180 -6.42 -9.36 9.48
N MET A 181 -5.80 -10.53 9.63
CA MET A 181 -4.49 -10.70 10.27
C MET A 181 -3.40 -9.95 9.51
N LYS A 182 -3.38 -10.01 8.18
CA LYS A 182 -2.42 -9.24 7.36
C LYS A 182 -2.60 -7.73 7.55
N ASN A 183 -3.84 -7.25 7.62
CA ASN A 183 -4.11 -5.84 7.88
C ASN A 183 -3.66 -5.45 9.29
N GLN A 184 -3.94 -6.27 10.29
CA GLN A 184 -3.50 -6.06 11.67
C GLN A 184 -1.96 -6.08 11.79
N GLU A 185 -1.30 -7.03 11.16
CA GLU A 185 0.16 -7.11 11.06
C GLU A 185 0.73 -5.84 10.41
N SER A 186 0.13 -5.37 9.31
CA SER A 186 0.56 -4.13 8.66
C SER A 186 0.39 -2.91 9.58
N PHE A 187 -0.71 -2.85 10.34
CA PHE A 187 -0.96 -1.80 11.32
C PHE A 187 0.07 -1.83 12.45
N ILE A 188 0.41 -3.02 12.98
CA ILE A 188 1.45 -3.20 14.00
C ILE A 188 2.81 -2.77 13.45
N GLN A 189 3.16 -3.17 12.23
CA GLN A 189 4.43 -2.81 11.60
C GLN A 189 4.55 -1.30 11.37
N ILE A 190 3.49 -0.64 10.92
CA ILE A 190 3.46 0.82 10.75
C ILE A 190 3.59 1.50 12.12
N THR A 191 2.86 1.02 13.12
CA THR A 191 2.90 1.55 14.49
C THR A 191 4.30 1.39 15.09
N ASN A 192 4.94 0.24 14.91
CA ASN A 192 6.31 -0.02 15.36
C ASN A 192 7.31 0.89 14.64
N LYS A 193 7.24 1.01 13.30
CA LYS A 193 8.07 1.95 12.52
C LYS A 193 7.90 3.39 13.00
N ASN A 194 6.68 3.80 13.31
CA ASN A 194 6.41 5.13 13.84
C ASN A 194 7.01 5.30 15.25
N HIS A 195 6.87 4.31 16.12
CA HIS A 195 7.49 4.34 17.45
C HIS A 195 9.02 4.40 17.38
N THR A 196 9.66 3.61 16.52
CA THR A 196 11.11 3.65 16.32
C THR A 196 11.56 5.02 15.82
N ARG A 197 10.88 5.57 14.81
CA ARG A 197 11.18 6.94 14.33
C ARG A 197 10.95 8.00 15.39
N LEU A 198 9.89 7.88 16.18
CA LEU A 198 9.62 8.80 17.29
C LEU A 198 10.70 8.72 18.37
N LEU A 199 11.19 7.52 18.68
CA LEU A 199 12.30 7.32 19.61
C LEU A 199 13.60 7.91 19.06
N GLU A 200 13.92 7.70 17.78
CA GLU A 200 15.09 8.32 17.14
C GLU A 200 15.01 9.86 17.16
N GLN A 201 13.84 10.42 16.87
CA GLN A 201 13.60 11.87 16.94
C GLN A 201 13.72 12.39 18.37
N LEU A 202 13.21 11.64 19.35
CA LEU A 202 13.32 11.99 20.76
C LEU A 202 14.78 11.93 21.24
N ASP A 203 15.53 10.90 20.85
CA ASP A 203 16.94 10.75 21.20
C ASP A 203 17.78 11.87 20.60
N THR A 204 17.56 12.16 19.30
CA THR A 204 18.18 13.32 18.63
C THR A 204 17.86 14.62 19.36
N LEU A 205 16.59 14.81 19.77
CA LEU A 205 16.16 15.99 20.51
C LEU A 205 16.79 16.06 21.90
N VAL A 206 16.90 14.94 22.61
CA VAL A 206 17.56 14.89 23.93
C VAL A 206 19.03 15.23 23.80
N VAL A 207 19.75 14.64 22.83
CA VAL A 207 21.16 14.97 22.58
C VAL A 207 21.34 16.43 22.19
N GLN A 208 20.45 16.99 21.37
CA GLN A 208 20.51 18.40 20.96
C GLN A 208 20.18 19.38 22.11
N LEU A 209 19.32 18.99 23.05
CA LEU A 209 18.93 19.83 24.20
C LEU A 209 19.72 19.53 25.48
N ASP A 210 20.60 18.53 25.48
CA ASP A 210 21.43 18.19 26.63
C ASP A 210 22.68 19.08 26.67
N LEU A 211 22.65 20.05 27.57
CA LEU A 211 23.83 20.81 27.92
C LEU A 211 24.45 20.16 29.16
N SER A 212 25.68 19.68 29.04
CA SER A 212 26.34 18.96 30.12
C SER A 212 26.30 19.76 31.44
N LYS A 213 26.05 19.08 32.56
CA LYS A 213 26.02 19.72 33.89
C LYS A 213 27.33 20.43 34.21
N GLY A 214 28.44 20.03 33.59
CA GLY A 214 29.73 20.70 33.64
C GLY A 214 29.72 22.07 32.95
N HIS A 215 29.14 22.16 31.75
CA HIS A 215 28.99 23.45 31.04
C HIS A 215 28.02 24.39 31.76
N VAL A 216 26.94 23.88 32.33
CA VAL A 216 26.01 24.68 33.15
C VAL A 216 26.71 25.24 34.40
N LYS A 217 27.54 24.43 35.08
CA LYS A 217 28.34 24.90 36.23
C LYS A 217 29.41 25.89 35.82
N ALA A 218 30.10 25.69 34.70
CA ALA A 218 31.07 26.64 34.18
C ALA A 218 30.40 28.01 33.96
N LEU A 219 29.28 28.06 33.23
CA LEU A 219 28.55 29.31 32.96
C LEU A 219 28.06 30.01 34.25
N ARG A 220 27.74 29.26 35.32
CA ARG A 220 27.26 29.83 36.59
C ARG A 220 28.36 30.25 37.54
N GLU A 221 29.42 29.45 37.66
CA GLU A 221 30.34 29.50 38.80
C GLU A 221 31.81 29.68 38.42
N SER A 222 32.24 29.42 37.17
CA SER A 222 33.69 29.44 36.86
C SER A 222 34.30 30.83 36.98
N ASP A 223 35.48 30.92 37.57
CA ASP A 223 36.20 32.18 37.72
C ASP A 223 36.69 32.70 36.36
N LEU A 224 36.33 33.94 36.04
CA LEU A 224 36.74 34.62 34.80
C LEU A 224 38.15 35.21 34.89
N ARG A 225 38.88 34.93 35.98
CA ARG A 225 40.23 35.46 36.24
C ARG A 225 41.36 34.51 35.83
N THR A 226 41.07 33.22 35.71
CA THR A 226 42.04 32.18 35.32
C THR A 226 41.85 31.79 33.87
N ASP A 227 42.93 31.65 33.10
CA ASP A 227 42.86 31.27 31.67
C ASP A 227 42.09 29.97 31.43
N SER A 228 42.26 28.96 32.31
CA SER A 228 41.50 27.71 32.26
C SER A 228 39.98 27.91 32.49
N GLY A 229 39.60 28.87 33.32
CA GLY A 229 38.19 29.24 33.54
C GLY A 229 37.58 29.99 32.36
N ILE A 230 38.40 30.79 31.66
CA ILE A 230 38.01 31.49 30.42
C ILE A 230 37.78 30.49 29.29
N GLU A 231 38.68 29.51 29.11
CA GLU A 231 38.53 28.46 28.09
C GLU A 231 37.33 27.54 28.35
N ALA A 232 37.10 27.16 29.61
CA ALA A 232 35.91 26.39 29.99
C ALA A 232 34.61 27.19 29.76
N CYS A 233 34.64 28.50 30.03
CA CYS A 233 33.55 29.43 29.72
C CYS A 233 33.31 29.56 28.22
N THR A 234 34.35 29.69 27.39
CA THR A 234 34.18 29.83 25.94
C THR A 234 33.60 28.57 25.33
N SER A 235 34.10 27.40 25.71
CA SER A 235 33.58 26.12 25.24
C SER A 235 32.12 25.90 25.67
N ALA A 236 31.78 26.23 26.93
CA ALA A 236 30.40 26.14 27.41
C ALA A 236 29.46 27.16 26.73
N ALA A 237 29.96 28.35 26.40
CA ALA A 237 29.20 29.40 25.72
C ALA A 237 28.97 29.07 24.25
N GLU A 238 29.94 28.46 23.57
CA GLU A 238 29.80 27.94 22.21
C GLU A 238 28.80 26.78 22.15
N ALA A 239 28.90 25.81 23.07
CA ALA A 239 27.94 24.71 23.16
C ALA A 239 26.51 25.21 23.46
N LEU A 240 26.36 26.24 24.31
CA LEU A 240 25.06 26.88 24.56
C LEU A 240 24.54 27.61 23.31
N GLN A 241 25.42 28.27 22.56
CA GLN A 241 25.06 28.97 21.33
C GLN A 241 24.60 27.98 20.25
N GLU A 242 25.33 26.87 20.07
CA GLU A 242 24.99 25.80 19.14
C GLU A 242 23.64 25.16 19.51
N ALA A 243 23.42 24.83 20.79
CA ALA A 243 22.15 24.28 21.26
C ALA A 243 20.94 25.24 21.09
N MET A 244 21.19 26.55 20.99
CA MET A 244 20.15 27.56 20.74
C MET A 244 19.93 27.85 19.25
N GLU A 245 20.93 27.63 18.40
CA GLU A 245 20.89 27.92 16.96
C GLU A 245 20.33 26.75 16.14
N VAL A 246 20.35 25.52 16.67
CA VAL A 246 19.73 24.36 16.04
C VAL A 246 18.21 24.57 15.90
N GLU A 247 17.75 24.71 14.66
CA GLU A 247 16.34 24.85 14.33
C GLU A 247 15.57 23.57 14.64
N LEU A 248 14.89 23.55 15.79
CA LEU A 248 13.98 22.46 16.12
C LEU A 248 12.77 22.47 15.17
N PRO A 249 12.35 21.30 14.65
CA PRO A 249 11.11 21.16 13.89
C PRO A 249 9.94 21.84 14.60
N LYS A 250 9.14 22.63 13.86
CA LYS A 250 8.06 23.50 14.39
C LYS A 250 7.02 22.79 15.27
N GLY A 251 6.92 21.46 15.20
CA GLY A 251 6.07 20.66 16.09
C GLY A 251 6.72 20.37 17.44
N LEU A 252 8.03 20.12 17.47
CA LEU A 252 8.79 19.80 18.69
C LEU A 252 9.00 21.03 19.57
N SER A 253 9.08 22.22 18.98
CA SER A 253 9.14 23.50 19.72
C SER A 253 7.86 23.80 20.53
N LYS A 254 6.76 23.10 20.28
CA LYS A 254 5.51 23.26 21.05
C LYS A 254 5.52 22.45 22.35
N LEU A 255 6.40 21.47 22.49
CA LEU A 255 6.52 20.64 23.69
C LEU A 255 6.92 21.48 24.90
N ASN A 256 6.26 21.26 26.03
CA ASN A 256 6.54 22.03 27.25
C ASN A 256 7.98 21.81 27.75
N ALA A 257 8.50 20.58 27.68
CA ALA A 257 9.88 20.29 28.07
C ALA A 257 10.91 21.07 27.23
N VAL A 258 10.67 21.18 25.91
CA VAL A 258 11.52 21.99 25.00
C VAL A 258 11.44 23.46 25.35
N LYS A 259 10.23 24.00 25.62
CA LYS A 259 10.05 25.39 26.04
C LYS A 259 10.72 25.71 27.38
N GLU A 260 10.61 24.81 28.36
CA GLU A 260 11.26 24.95 29.66
C GLU A 260 12.77 24.94 29.53
N GLN A 261 13.33 24.03 28.72
CA GLN A 261 14.76 23.97 28.47
C GLN A 261 15.27 25.20 27.69
N GLN A 262 14.53 25.66 26.67
CA GLN A 262 14.85 26.89 25.95
C GLN A 262 14.82 28.11 26.87
N LYS A 263 13.86 28.18 27.80
CA LYS A 263 13.81 29.24 28.82
C LYS A 263 15.03 29.17 29.74
N LEU A 264 15.42 27.96 30.16
CA LEU A 264 16.62 27.74 30.99
C LEU A 264 17.90 28.20 30.25
N PHE A 265 18.04 27.88 28.95
CA PHE A 265 19.12 28.37 28.11
C PHE A 265 19.12 29.90 27.97
N HIS A 266 17.96 30.51 27.77
CA HIS A 266 17.84 31.96 27.72
C HIS A 266 18.26 32.62 29.05
N ASP A 267 17.80 32.09 30.18
CA ASP A 267 18.15 32.57 31.52
C ASP A 267 19.65 32.42 31.80
N LEU A 268 20.26 31.29 31.42
CA LEU A 268 21.70 31.05 31.52
C LEU A 268 22.47 32.06 30.67
N ARG A 269 22.07 32.26 29.41
CA ARG A 269 22.67 33.23 28.50
C ARG A 269 22.61 34.65 29.08
N GLN A 270 21.46 35.05 29.62
CA GLN A 270 21.29 36.40 30.18
C GLN A 270 22.16 36.62 31.42
N LYS A 271 22.20 35.63 32.33
CA LYS A 271 23.04 35.67 33.54
C LYS A 271 24.52 35.68 33.20
N PHE A 272 24.96 34.83 32.28
CA PHE A 272 26.35 34.77 31.86
C PHE A 272 26.77 36.06 31.12
N ALA A 273 25.91 36.60 30.24
CA ALA A 273 26.16 37.88 29.58
C ALA A 273 26.27 39.05 30.58
N ALA A 274 25.46 39.06 31.64
CA ALA A 274 25.57 40.05 32.71
C ALA A 274 26.88 39.90 33.50
N ARG A 275 27.29 38.65 33.80
CA ARG A 275 28.53 38.35 34.52
C ARG A 275 29.78 38.75 33.73
N ILE A 276 29.84 38.42 32.43
CA ILE A 276 30.92 38.86 31.54
C ILE A 276 30.96 40.38 31.48
N PHE A 277 29.80 41.02 31.32
CA PHE A 277 29.73 42.48 31.28
C PHE A 277 30.27 43.11 32.56
N GLU A 278 29.85 42.64 33.73
CA GLU A 278 30.32 43.16 35.02
C GLU A 278 31.82 42.93 35.21
N HIS A 279 32.31 41.73 34.90
CA HIS A 279 33.74 41.41 35.00
C HIS A 279 34.58 42.28 34.06
N LEU A 280 34.23 42.37 32.78
CA LEU A 280 34.95 43.19 31.81
C LEU A 280 34.85 44.68 32.14
N ASN A 281 33.68 45.16 32.60
CA ASN A 281 33.53 46.54 33.04
C ASN A 281 34.44 46.84 34.24
N ASN A 282 34.51 45.93 35.22
CA ASN A 282 35.41 46.06 36.37
C ASN A 282 36.88 46.02 35.95
N VAL A 283 37.25 45.18 34.98
CA VAL A 283 38.60 45.16 34.40
C VAL A 283 38.91 46.49 33.71
N PHE A 284 37.99 47.04 32.91
CA PHE A 284 38.20 48.34 32.23
C PHE A 284 38.27 49.52 33.19
N VAL A 285 37.42 49.56 34.22
CA VAL A 285 37.47 50.60 35.25
C VAL A 285 38.76 50.49 36.06
N ARG A 286 39.20 49.28 36.41
CA ARG A 286 40.50 49.07 37.07
C ARG A 286 41.65 49.49 36.18
N GLN A 287 41.69 49.10 34.91
CA GLN A 287 42.74 49.52 33.96
C GLN A 287 42.75 51.04 33.76
N GLY A 288 41.58 51.69 33.71
CA GLY A 288 41.48 53.15 33.62
C GLY A 288 41.76 53.91 34.92
N SER A 289 41.78 53.23 36.07
CA SER A 289 42.04 53.81 37.40
C SER A 289 43.39 53.40 38.00
N ASP A 290 44.04 52.36 37.46
CA ASP A 290 45.37 51.93 37.91
C ASP A 290 46.35 53.06 37.62
N GLN A 291 47.00 53.53 38.68
CA GLN A 291 47.54 54.88 38.78
C GLN A 291 48.57 55.21 37.69
N PRO A 292 48.43 56.36 36.97
CA PRO A 292 49.51 56.91 36.12
C PRO A 292 50.79 57.22 36.93
N GLY A 293 50.68 57.39 38.25
CA GLY A 293 51.81 57.66 39.15
C GLY A 293 52.82 56.51 39.28
N ALA A 294 52.40 55.23 39.16
CA ALA A 294 53.32 54.10 39.27
C ALA A 294 54.14 53.85 37.99
N SER A 295 53.57 54.24 36.83
CA SER A 295 54.24 54.11 35.53
C SER A 295 55.27 55.24 35.32
N LEU A 296 54.91 56.48 35.71
CA LEU A 296 55.84 57.62 35.67
C LEU A 296 56.98 57.48 36.69
N ALA A 297 56.73 56.98 37.90
CA ALA A 297 57.78 56.72 38.89
C ALA A 297 58.77 55.62 38.46
N LYS A 298 58.34 54.66 37.63
CA LYS A 298 59.21 53.63 37.06
C LYS A 298 59.93 54.05 35.77
N GLN A 299 59.49 55.12 35.11
CA GLN A 299 60.07 55.62 33.85
C GLN A 299 60.78 56.98 33.98
N ALA A 300 61.16 57.39 35.20
CA ALA A 300 61.90 58.63 35.49
C ALA A 300 63.28 58.77 34.80
N SER A 301 63.65 57.87 33.88
CA SER A 301 64.88 57.90 33.10
C SER A 301 64.68 58.09 31.58
N GLY A 302 63.47 58.45 31.12
CA GLY A 302 63.29 58.97 29.76
C GLY A 302 61.86 59.38 29.42
N LEU A 303 61.68 60.61 28.93
CA LEU A 303 60.40 61.13 28.40
C LEU A 303 59.91 60.24 27.24
N LYS A 304 59.14 59.20 27.53
CA LYS A 304 58.42 58.39 26.54
C LYS A 304 57.07 58.03 27.12
N LEU A 305 56.01 58.25 26.34
CA LEU A 305 54.67 57.77 26.67
C LEU A 305 54.71 56.27 27.02
N PRO A 306 54.00 55.83 28.07
CA PRO A 306 53.92 54.42 28.43
C PRO A 306 53.43 53.57 27.25
N LYS A 307 54.03 52.39 27.04
CA LYS A 307 53.55 51.45 26.03
C LYS A 307 52.38 50.66 26.62
N HIS A 308 51.15 50.92 26.17
CA HIS A 308 49.91 50.25 26.61
C HIS A 308 49.75 48.78 26.19
N PHE A 309 50.82 48.15 25.69
CA PHE A 309 50.84 46.76 25.25
C PHE A 309 50.37 45.72 26.30
N PRO A 310 50.66 45.87 27.61
CA PRO A 310 50.20 44.91 28.63
C PRO A 310 48.68 44.87 28.76
N TYR A 311 48.01 46.02 28.68
CA TYR A 311 46.55 46.12 28.79
C TYR A 311 45.83 45.39 27.64
N HIS A 312 46.38 45.47 26.44
CA HIS A 312 45.85 44.74 25.28
C HIS A 312 46.20 43.24 25.35
N ARG A 313 47.34 42.87 25.93
CA ARG A 313 47.72 41.47 26.16
C ARG A 313 46.78 40.77 27.13
N ASP A 314 46.35 41.47 28.18
CA ASP A 314 45.46 40.91 29.20
C ASP A 314 43.99 40.79 28.71
N LEU A 315 43.66 41.42 27.58
CA LEU A 315 42.34 41.35 26.94
C LEU A 315 42.22 40.28 25.85
N LEU A 316 43.35 39.74 25.37
CA LEU A 316 43.39 38.72 24.31
C LEU A 316 42.59 37.44 24.65
N PRO A 317 42.66 36.88 25.87
CA PRO A 317 41.88 35.69 26.24
C PRO A 317 40.36 35.91 26.17
N TYR A 318 39.89 37.15 26.37
CA TYR A 318 38.47 37.49 26.35
C TYR A 318 37.92 37.71 24.93
N ARG A 319 38.75 37.66 23.89
CA ARG A 319 38.33 37.91 22.50
C ARG A 319 37.12 37.05 22.10
N GLN A 320 37.18 35.75 22.39
CA GLN A 320 36.12 34.81 22.01
C GLN A 320 34.83 35.05 22.82
N LEU A 321 34.94 35.41 24.10
CA LEU A 321 33.80 35.79 24.93
C LEU A 321 33.16 37.10 24.50
N ILE A 322 33.94 38.06 24.00
CA ILE A 322 33.41 39.34 23.47
C ILE A 322 32.70 39.11 22.12
N LEU A 323 33.24 38.24 21.26
CA LEU A 323 32.57 37.80 20.03
C LEU A 323 31.25 37.09 20.35
N TRP A 324 31.24 36.20 21.34
CA TRP A 324 30.03 35.56 21.83
C TRP A 324 29.03 36.59 22.39
N LEU A 325 29.49 37.55 23.21
CA LEU A 325 28.62 38.60 23.78
C LEU A 325 27.98 39.46 22.69
N LYS A 326 28.68 39.72 21.57
CA LYS A 326 28.13 40.44 20.42
C LYS A 326 26.96 39.69 19.77
N VAL A 327 27.01 38.36 19.71
CA VAL A 327 25.95 37.51 19.16
C VAL A 327 24.81 37.32 20.18
N ALA A 328 25.14 37.18 21.46
CA ALA A 328 24.17 36.94 22.53
C ALA A 328 23.38 38.19 22.95
N ASP A 329 24.05 39.35 23.08
CA ASP A 329 23.45 40.61 23.56
C ASP A 329 24.19 41.84 23.01
N LYS A 330 23.69 42.35 21.88
CA LYS A 330 24.26 43.53 21.21
C LYS A 330 24.25 44.79 22.09
N THR A 331 23.29 44.91 23.01
CA THR A 331 23.15 46.11 23.85
C THR A 331 24.25 46.19 24.89
N LYS A 332 24.52 45.08 25.59
CA LYS A 332 25.63 44.99 26.55
C LYS A 332 26.98 45.15 25.87
N TYR A 333 27.15 44.59 24.66
CA TYR A 333 28.36 44.82 23.87
C TYR A 333 28.58 46.31 23.55
N THR A 334 27.53 47.03 23.11
CA THR A 334 27.65 48.46 22.82
C THR A 334 28.00 49.28 24.06
N GLN A 335 27.36 49.00 25.19
CA GLN A 335 27.65 49.67 26.47
C GLN A 335 29.09 49.41 26.91
N LEU A 336 29.54 48.16 26.78
CA LEU A 336 30.90 47.77 27.13
C LEU A 336 31.94 48.48 26.25
N SER A 337 31.69 48.59 24.94
CA SER A 337 32.54 49.33 24.00
C SER A 337 32.61 50.82 24.35
N THR A 338 31.49 51.43 24.73
CA THR A 338 31.44 52.82 25.19
C THR A 338 32.24 53.00 26.48
N THR A 339 32.09 52.13 27.48
CA THR A 339 32.83 52.23 28.74
C THR A 339 34.33 52.00 28.54
N TYR A 340 34.72 51.04 27.69
CA TYR A 340 36.11 50.85 27.30
C TYR A 340 36.69 52.12 26.66
N THR A 341 36.01 52.70 25.68
CA THR A 341 36.45 53.92 25.00
C THR A 341 36.55 55.10 25.97
N GLN A 342 35.60 55.25 26.89
CA GLN A 342 35.59 56.31 27.91
C GLN A 342 36.71 56.13 28.95
N SER A 343 36.96 54.91 29.41
CA SER A 343 38.02 54.60 30.38
C SER A 343 39.40 54.85 29.78
N LEU A 344 39.64 54.41 28.55
CA LEU A 344 40.87 54.69 27.81
C LEU A 344 41.02 56.19 27.51
N ASN A 345 39.97 56.87 27.07
CA ASN A 345 40.03 58.31 26.81
C ASN A 345 40.41 59.10 28.07
N LYS A 346 39.85 58.73 29.23
CA LYS A 346 40.24 59.33 30.52
C LYS A 346 41.71 59.07 30.84
N LEU A 347 42.19 57.84 30.68
CA LEU A 347 43.58 57.48 30.92
C LEU A 347 44.53 58.23 29.99
N TYR A 348 44.28 58.23 28.68
CA TYR A 348 45.07 58.98 27.70
C TYR A 348 45.05 60.49 27.98
N THR A 349 43.90 61.06 28.33
CA THR A 349 43.80 62.49 28.64
C THR A 349 44.57 62.86 29.91
N GLN A 350 44.57 61.98 30.93
CA GLN A 350 45.35 62.18 32.16
C GLN A 350 46.85 62.03 31.90
N GLU A 351 47.29 61.00 31.18
CA GLU A 351 48.70 60.82 30.83
C GLU A 351 49.24 61.95 29.94
N ILE A 352 48.45 62.43 28.97
CA ILE A 352 48.83 63.60 28.16
C ILE A 352 48.94 64.84 29.04
N LYS A 353 48.01 65.06 29.98
CA LYS A 353 48.09 66.18 30.93
C LYS A 353 49.30 66.08 31.84
N ASP A 354 49.60 64.89 32.36
CA ASP A 354 50.75 64.64 33.24
C ASP A 354 52.07 64.78 32.48
N PHE A 355 52.15 64.29 31.24
CA PHE A 355 53.29 64.49 30.33
C PHE A 355 53.51 65.98 30.02
N MET A 356 52.44 66.72 29.73
CA MET A 356 52.52 68.18 29.51
C MET A 356 52.90 68.94 30.79
N ALA A 357 52.57 68.43 31.97
CA ALA A 357 52.95 69.00 33.25
C ALA A 357 54.40 68.68 33.65
N THR A 358 54.93 67.51 33.26
CA THR A 358 56.34 67.12 33.48
C THR A 358 57.31 67.65 32.42
N ALA A 359 56.80 68.05 31.25
CA ALA A 359 57.57 68.70 30.19
C ALA A 359 57.68 70.23 30.34
N LYS A 360 57.07 70.79 31.39
CA LYS A 360 57.17 72.20 31.81
C LYS A 360 58.22 72.33 32.91
#